data_AF-A0A961YUU7-F1
#
_entry.id   AF-A0A961YUU7-F1
#
_cell.length_a   1.000
_cell.length_b   1.000
_cell.length_c   1.000
_cell.angle_alpha   90.00
_cell.angle_beta   90.00
_cell.angle_gamma   90.00
#
_symmetry.space_group_name_H-M   'P 1'
#
loop_
_entity.id
_entity.type
_entity.pdbx_description
1 polymer ?
#
loop_
_entity_poly.entity_id
_entity_poly.type
_entity_poly.pdbx_seq_one_letter_code
_entity_poly.pdbx_strand_id
1 'polypeptide(L)'
;MPPIMTTPVPDDLAATIRDTKEQLKGQVGDVAAAMAEVEAAMRAEVSAIVAAREAGEEVFPVIAFEDIAAGTVPEEKIAAVRQRGCAVVRGTFGRAEAEGWDRDIADYLETNHFAETYRGPADQVFAGLASSKPQIYPIYWSKPQVQARQDERMVAVRSFLNAFWKTESQGEVWFDPNRDTGYPDRIRRREPGSSSRGLSPHTDSGSIERWLLPGYQKAFGRIFAGEWRDYDPWDAAYRTSVHEFESDAGCSAFRTFQGWTALSEMRPEDGVLHVVPIPNAMAHLLLRALQDDVAPDDLCGA
;
A
#
# COMPACT_ATOMS: atom_id res chain seq x y z
N MET A 1 29.94 -6.33 -5.06
CA MET A 1 28.86 -6.53 -6.05
C MET A 1 27.95 -5.31 -5.98
N PRO A 2 27.42 -4.80 -7.11
CA PRO A 2 26.37 -3.79 -7.05
C PRO A 2 25.17 -4.35 -6.27
N PRO A 3 24.42 -3.51 -5.54
CA PRO A 3 23.21 -3.96 -4.85
C PRO A 3 22.22 -4.51 -5.89
N ILE A 4 21.61 -5.66 -5.59
CA ILE A 4 20.50 -6.21 -6.38
C ILE A 4 19.32 -5.27 -6.17
N MET A 5 18.78 -4.72 -7.26
CA MET A 5 17.64 -3.80 -7.20
C MET A 5 16.33 -4.50 -7.57
N THR A 6 16.42 -5.48 -8.47
CA THR A 6 15.30 -6.27 -9.00
C THR A 6 15.74 -7.71 -9.20
N THR A 7 14.77 -8.62 -9.28
CA THR A 7 14.97 -10.02 -9.66
C THR A 7 14.61 -10.19 -11.15
N PRO A 8 15.36 -10.96 -11.95
CA PRO A 8 14.95 -11.30 -13.31
C PRO A 8 13.65 -12.11 -13.31
N VAL A 9 12.74 -11.81 -14.24
CA VAL A 9 11.54 -12.64 -14.46
C VAL A 9 11.98 -14.04 -14.92
N PRO A 10 11.38 -15.14 -14.42
CA PRO A 10 11.68 -16.49 -14.89
C PRO A 10 11.43 -16.65 -16.39
N ASP A 11 12.31 -17.37 -17.09
CA ASP A 11 12.17 -17.63 -18.54
C ASP A 11 10.87 -18.37 -18.89
N ASP A 12 10.47 -19.34 -18.03
CA ASP A 12 9.18 -20.02 -18.10
C ASP A 12 8.38 -19.74 -16.82
N LEU A 13 7.69 -18.60 -16.83
CA LEU A 13 6.86 -18.17 -15.71
C LEU A 13 5.72 -19.16 -15.42
N ALA A 14 5.09 -19.72 -16.46
CA ALA A 14 3.97 -20.63 -16.28
C ALA A 14 4.41 -21.94 -15.59
N ALA A 15 5.57 -22.50 -15.98
CA ALA A 15 6.15 -23.65 -15.27
C ALA A 15 6.52 -23.29 -13.83
N THR A 16 7.15 -22.13 -13.62
CA THR A 16 7.53 -21.67 -12.28
C THR A 16 6.32 -21.52 -11.35
N ILE A 17 5.19 -21.01 -11.86
CA ILE A 17 3.93 -20.92 -11.10
C ILE A 17 3.40 -22.30 -10.75
N ARG A 18 3.36 -23.25 -11.72
CA ARG A 18 2.89 -24.63 -11.46
C ARG A 18 3.68 -25.29 -10.35
N ASP A 19 5.01 -25.29 -10.47
CA ASP A 19 5.90 -25.95 -9.51
C ASP A 19 5.79 -25.30 -8.13
N THR A 20 5.72 -23.96 -8.08
CA THR A 20 5.56 -23.22 -6.81
C THR A 20 4.20 -23.50 -6.17
N LYS A 21 3.11 -23.56 -6.94
CA LYS A 21 1.79 -23.90 -6.41
C LYS A 21 1.77 -25.31 -5.83
N GLU A 22 2.34 -26.28 -6.52
CA GLU A 22 2.45 -27.66 -6.00
C GLU A 22 3.23 -27.70 -4.68
N GLN A 23 4.39 -27.03 -4.64
CA GLN A 23 5.19 -26.91 -3.42
C GLN A 23 4.39 -26.29 -2.27
N LEU A 24 3.75 -25.14 -2.50
CA LEU A 24 3.03 -24.41 -1.45
C LEU A 24 1.78 -25.16 -0.99
N LYS A 25 1.05 -25.82 -1.90
CA LYS A 25 -0.06 -26.73 -1.52
C LYS A 25 0.44 -27.83 -0.59
N GLY A 26 1.59 -28.44 -0.89
CA GLY A 26 2.21 -29.45 -0.03
C GLY A 26 2.63 -28.92 1.34
N GLN A 27 3.07 -27.67 1.44
CA GLN A 27 3.43 -27.03 2.71
C GLN A 27 2.22 -26.67 3.57
N VAL A 28 1.15 -26.15 2.96
CA VAL A 28 -0.09 -25.80 3.66
C VAL A 28 -0.81 -27.08 4.14
N GLY A 29 -0.75 -28.16 3.37
CA GLY A 29 -1.52 -29.37 3.62
C GLY A 29 -2.96 -29.21 3.14
N ASP A 30 -3.91 -29.07 4.06
CA ASP A 30 -5.33 -28.90 3.71
C ASP A 30 -5.64 -27.42 3.37
N VAL A 31 -5.35 -27.06 2.12
CA VAL A 31 -5.56 -25.70 1.61
C VAL A 31 -7.03 -25.28 1.62
N ALA A 32 -7.95 -26.22 1.41
CA ALA A 32 -9.38 -25.93 1.42
C ALA A 32 -9.87 -25.60 2.84
N ALA A 33 -9.44 -26.38 3.84
CA ALA A 33 -9.76 -26.09 5.24
C ALA A 33 -9.15 -24.76 5.70
N ALA A 34 -7.87 -24.52 5.39
CA ALA A 34 -7.20 -23.25 5.72
C ALA A 34 -7.92 -22.04 5.09
N MET A 35 -8.33 -22.16 3.82
CA MET A 35 -9.09 -21.11 3.13
C MET A 35 -10.46 -20.88 3.76
N ALA A 36 -11.21 -21.93 4.10
CA ALA A 36 -12.51 -21.81 4.74
C ALA A 36 -12.43 -21.10 6.10
N GLU A 37 -11.39 -21.37 6.87
CA GLU A 37 -11.14 -20.68 8.15
C GLU A 37 -10.82 -19.20 7.95
N VAL A 38 -9.95 -18.88 6.99
CA VAL A 38 -9.62 -17.49 6.64
C VAL A 38 -10.87 -16.76 6.16
N GLU A 39 -11.68 -17.35 5.28
CA GLU A 39 -12.94 -16.76 4.82
C GLU A 39 -13.90 -16.47 5.96
N ALA A 40 -14.06 -17.39 6.91
CA ALA A 40 -14.91 -17.19 8.08
C ALA A 40 -14.43 -15.99 8.91
N ALA A 41 -13.11 -15.87 9.14
CA ALA A 41 -12.53 -14.74 9.85
C ALA A 41 -12.69 -13.41 9.08
N MET A 42 -12.46 -13.41 7.76
CA MET A 42 -12.64 -12.22 6.93
C MET A 42 -14.10 -11.77 6.91
N ARG A 43 -15.06 -12.70 6.85
CA ARG A 43 -16.49 -12.38 6.93
C ARG A 43 -16.87 -11.73 8.27
N ALA A 44 -16.28 -12.18 9.37
CA ALA A 44 -16.49 -11.57 10.67
C ALA A 44 -15.96 -10.13 10.72
N GLU A 45 -14.74 -9.89 10.22
CA GLU A 45 -14.15 -8.54 10.12
C GLU A 45 -14.98 -7.61 9.23
N VAL A 46 -15.40 -8.09 8.05
CA VAL A 46 -16.28 -7.34 7.14
C VAL A 46 -17.60 -7.00 7.82
N SER A 47 -18.21 -7.96 8.54
CA SER A 47 -19.47 -7.72 9.26
C SER A 47 -19.32 -6.64 10.33
N ALA A 48 -18.20 -6.65 11.06
CA ALA A 48 -17.90 -5.61 12.05
C ALA A 48 -17.70 -4.23 11.41
N ILE A 49 -17.00 -4.16 10.28
CA ILE A 49 -16.80 -2.90 9.54
C ILE A 49 -18.12 -2.35 8.99
N VAL A 50 -18.97 -3.22 8.44
CA VAL A 50 -20.29 -2.83 7.94
C VAL A 50 -21.16 -2.30 9.08
N ALA A 51 -21.21 -3.01 10.20
CA ALA A 51 -21.97 -2.58 11.37
C ALA A 51 -21.49 -1.23 11.92
N ALA A 52 -20.18 -1.01 12.05
CA ALA A 52 -19.62 0.28 12.47
C ALA A 52 -20.02 1.41 11.51
N ARG A 53 -19.92 1.17 10.19
CA ARG A 53 -20.33 2.14 9.18
C ARG A 53 -21.83 2.46 9.26
N GLU A 54 -22.67 1.46 9.44
CA GLU A 54 -24.14 1.63 9.57
C GLU A 54 -24.51 2.38 10.86
N ALA A 55 -23.71 2.22 11.92
CA ALA A 55 -23.84 2.99 13.16
C ALA A 55 -23.32 4.44 13.04
N GLY A 56 -22.71 4.81 11.90
CA GLY A 56 -22.13 6.14 11.69
C GLY A 56 -20.78 6.33 12.38
N GLU A 57 -20.11 5.24 12.76
CA GLU A 57 -18.77 5.27 13.35
C GLU A 57 -17.69 5.48 12.30
N GLU A 58 -16.60 6.13 12.72
CA GLU A 58 -15.40 6.27 11.90
C GLU A 58 -14.65 4.93 11.82
N VAL A 59 -14.73 4.27 10.67
CA VAL A 59 -14.02 3.00 10.43
C VAL A 59 -12.49 3.21 10.41
N PHE A 60 -12.04 4.35 9.86
CA PHE A 60 -10.63 4.69 9.84
C PHE A 60 -10.26 5.35 11.17
N PRO A 61 -9.20 4.89 11.84
CA PRO A 61 -8.68 5.59 13.01
C PRO A 61 -8.24 7.01 12.63
N VAL A 62 -8.91 8.01 13.19
CA VAL A 62 -8.54 9.43 13.05
C VAL A 62 -7.69 9.86 14.25
N ILE A 63 -6.50 10.38 13.99
CA ILE A 63 -5.49 10.81 14.97
C ILE A 63 -5.15 12.27 14.70
N ALA A 64 -5.09 13.11 15.74
CA ALA A 64 -4.61 14.47 15.60
C ALA A 64 -3.08 14.49 15.57
N PHE A 65 -2.47 15.30 14.70
CA PHE A 65 -1.02 15.43 14.63
C PHE A 65 -0.42 15.91 15.96
N GLU A 66 -1.13 16.76 16.70
CA GLU A 66 -0.68 17.25 18.01
C GLU A 66 -0.46 16.12 19.02
N ASP A 67 -1.29 15.08 19.00
CA ASP A 67 -1.12 13.92 19.87
C ASP A 67 0.11 13.10 19.48
N ILE A 68 0.41 13.00 18.18
CA ILE A 68 1.63 12.36 17.69
C ILE A 68 2.85 13.16 18.14
N ALA A 69 2.82 14.48 17.96
CA ALA A 69 3.92 15.38 18.32
C ALA A 69 4.17 15.40 19.84
N ALA A 70 3.12 15.27 20.65
CA ALA A 70 3.21 15.22 22.11
C ALA A 70 3.51 13.82 22.66
N GLY A 71 3.43 12.76 21.83
CA GLY A 71 3.56 11.38 22.28
C GLY A 71 2.39 10.92 23.16
N THR A 72 1.20 11.48 22.96
CA THR A 72 0.00 11.27 23.79
C THR A 72 -1.14 10.57 23.05
N VAL A 73 -0.86 9.95 21.90
CA VAL A 73 -1.88 9.19 21.14
C VAL A 73 -2.51 8.13 22.04
N PRO A 74 -3.85 8.13 22.22
CA PRO A 74 -4.52 7.17 23.07
C PRO A 74 -4.28 5.71 22.64
N GLU A 75 -4.13 4.81 23.62
CA GLU A 75 -3.92 3.37 23.36
C GLU A 75 -5.02 2.75 22.49
N GLU A 76 -6.27 3.19 22.65
CA GLU A 76 -7.40 2.77 21.82
C GLU A 76 -7.20 3.11 20.33
N LYS A 77 -6.59 4.25 20.01
CA LYS A 77 -6.29 4.66 18.64
C LYS A 77 -5.13 3.85 18.08
N ILE A 78 -4.12 3.56 18.91
CA ILE A 78 -3.01 2.66 18.54
C ILE A 78 -3.56 1.25 18.22
N ALA A 79 -4.41 0.70 19.08
CA ALA A 79 -5.05 -0.59 18.84
C ALA A 79 -5.90 -0.57 17.56
N ALA A 80 -6.65 0.51 17.32
CA ALA A 80 -7.47 0.65 16.12
C ALA A 80 -6.62 0.72 14.84
N VAL A 81 -5.47 1.42 14.83
CA VAL A 81 -4.54 1.41 13.68
C VAL A 81 -3.98 0.01 13.44
N ARG A 82 -3.58 -0.70 14.50
CA ARG A 82 -3.11 -2.11 14.37
C ARG A 82 -4.19 -3.01 13.77
N GLN A 83 -5.43 -2.85 14.20
CA GLN A 83 -6.55 -3.66 13.71
C GLN A 83 -6.92 -3.31 12.26
N ARG A 84 -6.95 -2.02 11.90
CA ARG A 84 -7.47 -1.55 10.60
C ARG A 84 -6.42 -1.41 9.51
N GLY A 85 -5.14 -1.33 9.86
CA GLY A 85 -4.05 -1.19 8.88
C GLY A 85 -3.99 0.17 8.19
N CYS A 86 -4.76 1.14 8.66
CA CYS A 86 -4.85 2.47 8.08
C CYS A 86 -5.05 3.50 9.18
N ALA A 87 -4.78 4.77 8.84
CA ALA A 87 -5.02 5.90 9.72
C ALA A 87 -5.26 7.17 8.89
N VAL A 88 -6.00 8.12 9.47
CA VAL A 88 -6.04 9.51 9.01
C VAL A 88 -5.36 10.37 10.07
N VAL A 89 -4.26 11.03 9.70
CA VAL A 89 -3.63 12.03 10.56
C VAL A 89 -4.16 13.41 10.18
N ARG A 90 -4.89 14.04 11.11
CA ARG A 90 -5.49 15.37 10.92
C ARG A 90 -4.52 16.44 11.41
N GLY A 91 -4.42 17.53 10.65
CA GLY A 91 -3.65 18.70 11.07
C GLY A 91 -2.13 18.54 11.01
N THR A 92 -1.60 17.56 10.25
CA THR A 92 -0.16 17.46 10.00
C THR A 92 0.41 18.75 9.42
N PHE A 93 -0.35 19.38 8.52
CA PHE A 93 -0.03 20.68 7.93
C PHE A 93 -1.22 21.62 8.08
N GLY A 94 -0.94 22.92 8.19
CA GLY A 94 -1.98 23.93 8.21
C GLY A 94 -2.71 24.00 6.88
N ARG A 95 -4.03 24.26 6.89
CA ARG A 95 -4.83 24.34 5.65
C ARG A 95 -4.24 25.34 4.64
N ALA A 96 -3.90 26.55 5.10
CA ALA A 96 -3.34 27.60 4.23
C ALA A 96 -1.98 27.22 3.62
N GLU A 97 -1.19 26.42 4.33
CA GLU A 97 0.09 25.89 3.84
C GLU A 97 -0.13 24.85 2.75
N ALA A 98 -1.02 23.88 2.99
CA ALA A 98 -1.37 22.86 1.99
C ALA A 98 -1.99 23.46 0.71
N GLU A 99 -2.90 24.43 0.86
CA GLU A 99 -3.49 25.16 -0.27
C GLU A 99 -2.44 26.04 -1.00
N GLY A 100 -1.44 26.56 -0.26
CA GLY A 100 -0.29 27.24 -0.84
C GLY A 100 0.54 26.31 -1.72
N TRP A 101 0.83 25.11 -1.22
CA TRP A 101 1.51 24.07 -1.98
C TRP A 101 0.75 23.61 -3.23
N ASP A 102 -0.58 23.52 -3.20
CA ASP A 102 -1.36 23.21 -4.41
C ASP A 102 -1.19 24.30 -5.49
N ARG A 103 -1.23 25.59 -5.08
CA ARG A 103 -1.00 26.71 -6.00
C ARG A 103 0.42 26.69 -6.56
N ASP A 104 1.43 26.53 -5.71
CA ASP A 104 2.84 26.48 -6.14
C ASP A 104 3.09 25.32 -7.11
N ILE A 105 2.43 24.17 -6.93
CA ILE A 105 2.49 23.04 -7.87
C ILE A 105 1.80 23.40 -9.20
N ALA A 106 0.67 24.11 -9.16
CA ALA A 106 0.00 24.58 -10.38
C ALA A 106 0.89 25.50 -11.19
N ASP A 107 1.47 26.50 -10.53
CA ASP A 107 2.38 27.47 -11.15
C ASP A 107 3.64 26.78 -11.70
N TYR A 108 4.15 25.78 -10.98
CA TYR A 108 5.27 24.95 -11.45
C TYR A 108 4.93 24.20 -12.74
N LEU A 109 3.75 23.59 -12.83
CA LEU A 109 3.31 22.88 -14.04
C LEU A 109 3.10 23.82 -15.22
N GLU A 110 2.52 25.00 -14.98
CA GLU A 110 2.25 26.01 -16.01
C GLU A 110 3.54 26.65 -16.54
N THR A 111 4.42 27.11 -15.64
CA THR A 111 5.69 27.76 -16.01
C THR A 111 6.61 26.84 -16.83
N ASN A 112 6.50 25.52 -16.61
CA ASN A 112 7.28 24.53 -17.35
C ASN A 112 6.52 23.96 -18.57
N HIS A 113 5.39 24.55 -18.97
CA HIS A 113 4.58 24.13 -20.11
C HIS A 113 4.27 22.62 -20.09
N PHE A 114 3.94 22.07 -18.91
CA PHE A 114 3.80 20.61 -18.74
C PHE A 114 2.75 20.01 -19.68
N ALA A 115 1.61 20.67 -19.82
CA ALA A 115 0.53 20.19 -20.70
C ALA A 115 0.94 20.10 -22.18
N GLU A 116 1.85 20.97 -22.63
CA GLU A 116 2.34 20.99 -24.01
C GLU A 116 3.46 19.96 -24.25
N THR A 117 4.19 19.58 -23.20
CA THR A 117 5.39 18.74 -23.26
C THR A 117 5.13 17.30 -22.84
N TYR A 118 4.05 17.03 -22.10
CA TYR A 118 3.70 15.68 -21.67
C TYR A 118 3.42 14.76 -22.89
N ARG A 119 4.12 13.64 -22.95
CA ARG A 119 3.99 12.59 -23.98
C ARG A 119 3.74 11.21 -23.39
N GLY A 120 3.61 11.12 -22.07
CA GLY A 120 3.23 9.88 -21.42
C GLY A 120 1.84 9.45 -21.88
N PRO A 121 1.42 8.20 -21.58
CA PRO A 121 0.03 7.84 -21.77
C PRO A 121 -0.79 8.93 -21.10
N ALA A 122 -1.67 9.61 -21.85
CA ALA A 122 -2.82 10.26 -21.25
C ALA A 122 -3.70 9.12 -20.73
N ASP A 123 -3.19 8.44 -19.69
CA ASP A 123 -3.89 7.52 -18.85
C ASP A 123 -4.72 6.55 -19.73
N GLN A 124 -4.11 5.53 -20.37
CA GLN A 124 -4.86 4.58 -21.24
C GLN A 124 -5.92 3.75 -20.46
N VAL A 125 -5.86 3.78 -19.12
CA VAL A 125 -6.93 3.34 -18.21
C VAL A 125 -8.15 4.30 -18.22
N PHE A 126 -8.00 5.50 -18.81
CA PHE A 126 -8.90 6.65 -18.80
C PHE A 126 -9.08 7.29 -20.20
N ALA A 127 -8.98 6.49 -21.27
CA ALA A 127 -9.02 6.87 -22.69
C ALA A 127 -10.33 7.53 -23.21
N GLY A 128 -11.08 8.23 -22.37
CA GLY A 128 -12.36 8.88 -22.72
C GLY A 128 -12.54 10.31 -22.19
N LEU A 129 -11.50 10.96 -21.68
CA LEU A 129 -11.61 12.32 -21.15
C LEU A 129 -11.38 13.39 -22.23
N ALA A 130 -12.31 14.34 -22.31
CA ALA A 130 -12.23 15.55 -23.15
C ALA A 130 -11.15 16.56 -22.68
N SER A 131 -10.51 16.29 -21.54
CA SER A 131 -9.37 17.05 -21.01
C SER A 131 -8.09 16.28 -21.35
N SER A 132 -7.19 16.91 -22.11
CA SER A 132 -5.88 16.36 -22.50
C SER A 132 -4.88 16.26 -21.33
N LYS A 133 -5.29 16.53 -20.09
CA LYS A 133 -4.43 16.54 -18.90
C LYS A 133 -4.51 15.21 -18.14
N PRO A 134 -3.37 14.62 -17.72
CA PRO A 134 -3.36 13.40 -16.92
C PRO A 134 -3.94 13.67 -15.51
N GLN A 135 -4.47 12.64 -14.83
CA GLN A 135 -4.88 12.78 -13.42
C GLN A 135 -3.70 12.54 -12.46
N ILE A 136 -2.74 11.72 -12.88
CA ILE A 136 -1.50 11.44 -12.15
C ILE A 136 -0.35 12.12 -12.90
N TYR A 137 0.32 13.05 -12.22
CA TYR A 137 1.43 13.80 -12.81
C TYR A 137 2.75 13.15 -12.39
N PRO A 138 3.56 12.64 -13.35
CA PRO A 138 4.87 12.07 -13.07
C PRO A 138 5.93 13.16 -12.84
N ILE A 139 5.67 14.05 -11.88
CA ILE A 139 6.63 15.02 -11.38
C ILE A 139 7.05 14.65 -9.95
N TYR A 140 8.32 14.87 -9.62
CA TYR A 140 8.91 14.33 -8.40
C TYR A 140 9.61 15.39 -7.55
N TRP A 141 9.95 16.55 -8.13
CA TRP A 141 10.93 17.48 -7.57
C TRP A 141 10.40 18.92 -7.46
N SER A 142 9.08 19.11 -7.46
CA SER A 142 8.54 20.44 -7.14
C SER A 142 8.95 20.85 -5.72
N LYS A 143 9.13 22.16 -5.50
CA LYS A 143 9.50 22.68 -4.18
C LYS A 143 8.52 22.21 -3.08
N PRO A 144 7.18 22.25 -3.28
CA PRO A 144 6.24 21.69 -2.31
C PRO A 144 6.44 20.21 -1.98
N GLN A 145 6.68 19.36 -2.99
CA GLN A 145 6.94 17.93 -2.78
C GLN A 145 8.18 17.71 -1.90
N VAL A 146 9.27 18.42 -2.18
CA VAL A 146 10.51 18.30 -1.39
C VAL A 146 10.31 18.83 0.03
N GLN A 147 9.67 19.99 0.18
CA GLN A 147 9.37 20.59 1.49
C GLN A 147 8.52 19.66 2.36
N ALA A 148 7.40 19.17 1.85
CA ALA A 148 6.51 18.30 2.60
C ALA A 148 7.19 16.97 3.01
N ARG A 149 8.06 16.41 2.16
CA ARG A 149 8.78 15.15 2.48
C ARG A 149 9.77 15.32 3.62
N GLN A 150 10.49 16.44 3.68
CA GLN A 150 11.55 16.68 4.67
C GLN A 150 11.06 17.40 5.93
N ASP A 151 9.82 17.89 5.96
CA ASP A 151 9.26 18.60 7.10
C ASP A 151 9.25 17.71 8.37
N GLU A 152 9.63 18.30 9.51
CA GLU A 152 9.71 17.60 10.79
C GLU A 152 8.38 16.97 11.22
N ARG A 153 7.24 17.59 10.84
CA ARG A 153 5.90 17.06 11.13
C ARG A 153 5.65 15.77 10.37
N MET A 154 6.10 15.70 9.11
CA MET A 154 6.02 14.47 8.32
C MET A 154 7.00 13.39 8.81
N VAL A 155 8.21 13.78 9.23
CA VAL A 155 9.16 12.86 9.86
C VAL A 155 8.53 12.22 11.11
N ALA A 156 7.95 13.03 11.99
CA ALA A 156 7.27 12.55 13.20
C ALA A 156 6.12 11.56 12.88
N VAL A 157 5.29 11.87 11.88
CA VAL A 157 4.21 10.96 11.44
C VAL A 157 4.77 9.63 10.92
N ARG A 158 5.81 9.65 10.08
CA ARG A 158 6.41 8.43 9.55
C ARG A 158 7.06 7.59 10.65
N SER A 159 7.79 8.21 11.57
CA SER A 159 8.38 7.50 12.73
C SER A 159 7.30 6.87 13.61
N PHE A 160 6.20 7.59 13.87
CA PHE A 160 5.06 7.06 14.60
C PHE A 160 4.44 5.83 13.90
N LEU A 161 4.21 5.90 12.59
CA LEU A 161 3.65 4.78 11.83
C LEU A 161 4.62 3.60 11.75
N ASN A 162 5.91 3.84 11.56
CA ASN A 162 6.93 2.80 11.53
C ASN A 162 7.00 2.02 12.87
N ALA A 163 6.76 2.68 14.00
CA ALA A 163 6.77 2.05 15.32
C ALA A 163 5.66 1.00 15.55
N PHE A 164 4.67 0.90 14.64
CA PHE A 164 3.69 -0.18 14.68
C PHE A 164 4.31 -1.54 14.33
N TRP A 165 5.40 -1.54 13.57
CA TRP A 165 6.04 -2.75 13.09
C TRP A 165 6.97 -3.34 14.15
N LYS A 166 7.02 -4.67 14.18
CA LYS A 166 8.09 -5.38 14.89
C LYS A 166 9.35 -5.34 14.03
N THR A 167 10.24 -4.42 14.36
CA THR A 167 11.45 -4.11 13.58
C THR A 167 12.62 -5.04 13.87
N GLU A 168 12.59 -5.77 14.98
CA GLU A 168 13.63 -6.72 15.36
C GLU A 168 13.02 -8.10 15.61
N SER A 169 13.53 -9.11 14.90
CA SER A 169 13.11 -10.50 15.04
C SER A 169 14.15 -11.42 14.41
N GLN A 170 14.18 -12.70 14.81
CA GLN A 170 15.13 -13.69 14.26
C GLN A 170 16.61 -13.31 14.44
N GLY A 171 16.93 -12.51 15.47
CA GLY A 171 18.29 -12.02 15.72
C GLY A 171 18.75 -10.91 14.78
N GLU A 172 17.85 -10.34 13.98
CA GLU A 172 18.13 -9.29 13.00
C GLU A 172 17.29 -8.04 13.28
N VAL A 173 17.87 -6.87 13.03
CA VAL A 173 17.15 -5.59 12.97
C VAL A 173 16.81 -5.33 11.51
N TRP A 174 15.53 -5.44 11.16
CA TRP A 174 15.05 -5.37 9.78
C TRP A 174 15.08 -3.95 9.21
N PHE A 175 14.76 -2.95 10.03
CA PHE A 175 14.92 -1.53 9.70
C PHE A 175 14.91 -0.65 10.97
N ASP A 176 15.40 0.59 10.87
CA ASP A 176 15.29 1.59 11.93
C ASP A 176 13.99 2.40 11.74
N PRO A 177 13.02 2.32 12.66
CA PRO A 177 11.73 3.00 12.50
C PRO A 177 11.83 4.53 12.53
N ASN A 178 12.93 5.07 13.06
CA ASN A 178 13.16 6.51 13.18
C ASN A 178 13.93 7.09 11.98
N ARG A 179 14.27 6.27 10.99
CA ARG A 179 15.00 6.71 9.78
C ARG A 179 14.21 6.35 8.53
N ASP A 180 13.73 7.37 7.85
CA ASP A 180 13.02 7.26 6.58
C ASP A 180 13.83 7.89 5.43
N THR A 181 13.64 7.40 4.21
CA THR A 181 14.40 7.83 3.02
C THR A 181 13.73 8.99 2.26
N GLY A 182 12.49 9.36 2.59
CA GLY A 182 11.75 10.42 1.90
C GLY A 182 11.45 10.07 0.44
N TYR A 183 11.00 8.83 0.18
CA TYR A 183 10.81 8.28 -1.16
C TYR A 183 10.08 9.25 -2.13
N PRO A 184 10.72 9.68 -3.23
CA PRO A 184 10.11 10.58 -4.19
C PRO A 184 9.00 9.89 -5.00
N ASP A 185 7.77 10.34 -4.82
CA ASP A 185 6.62 9.87 -5.61
C ASP A 185 5.91 11.05 -6.32
N ARG A 186 5.02 10.66 -7.22
CA ARG A 186 4.17 11.47 -8.10
C ARG A 186 3.13 12.27 -7.29
N ILE A 187 2.39 13.13 -8.00
CA ILE A 187 1.21 13.79 -7.43
C ILE A 187 -0.04 13.39 -8.21
N ARG A 188 -1.20 13.55 -7.58
CA ARG A 188 -2.50 13.41 -8.22
C ARG A 188 -3.24 14.74 -8.17
N ARG A 189 -3.70 15.25 -9.31
CA ARG A 189 -4.54 16.45 -9.40
C ARG A 189 -5.72 16.15 -10.29
N ARG A 190 -6.92 16.46 -9.79
CA ARG A 190 -8.19 16.25 -10.50
C ARG A 190 -8.95 17.56 -10.53
N GLU A 191 -9.19 18.08 -11.72
CA GLU A 191 -9.98 19.30 -11.89
C GLU A 191 -11.45 19.04 -11.49
N PRO A 192 -12.16 20.06 -10.95
CA PRO A 192 -13.59 19.97 -10.73
C PRO A 192 -14.34 19.54 -12.00
N GLY A 193 -15.28 18.61 -11.86
CA GLY A 193 -16.02 18.04 -13.00
C GLY A 193 -15.29 16.93 -13.76
N SER A 194 -14.07 16.56 -13.37
CA SER A 194 -13.36 15.42 -13.97
C SER A 194 -14.03 14.08 -13.64
N SER A 195 -14.36 13.29 -14.67
CA SER A 195 -14.78 11.91 -14.53
C SER A 195 -13.58 10.97 -14.49
N SER A 196 -13.66 9.91 -13.71
CA SER A 196 -12.62 8.89 -13.64
C SER A 196 -13.28 7.53 -13.47
N ARG A 197 -12.77 6.48 -14.12
CA ARG A 197 -13.19 5.11 -13.80
C ARG A 197 -12.63 4.63 -12.45
N GLY A 198 -11.76 5.44 -11.83
CA GLY A 198 -11.02 5.06 -10.65
C GLY A 198 -10.00 3.96 -10.96
N LEU A 199 -9.48 3.35 -9.89
CA LEU A 199 -8.67 2.14 -9.95
C LEU A 199 -9.49 1.01 -9.33
N SER A 200 -9.43 -0.18 -9.94
CA SER A 200 -9.96 -1.38 -9.30
C SER A 200 -9.20 -1.67 -8.00
N PRO A 201 -9.82 -2.33 -7.01
CA PRO A 201 -9.10 -2.78 -5.82
C PRO A 201 -7.85 -3.59 -6.20
N HIS A 202 -6.71 -3.25 -5.61
CA HIS A 202 -5.41 -3.89 -5.83
C HIS A 202 -4.53 -3.72 -4.60
N THR A 203 -3.40 -4.42 -4.59
CA THR A 203 -2.33 -4.25 -3.60
C THR A 203 -1.00 -4.04 -4.33
N ASP A 204 -0.25 -3.01 -3.98
CA ASP A 204 1.10 -2.76 -4.50
C ASP A 204 2.16 -3.59 -3.77
N SER A 205 3.43 -3.32 -4.09
CA SER A 205 4.61 -3.98 -3.54
C SER A 205 4.64 -5.47 -3.91
N GLY A 206 4.73 -5.73 -5.22
CA GLY A 206 4.72 -7.06 -5.84
C GLY A 206 3.34 -7.55 -6.26
N SER A 207 3.34 -8.55 -7.13
CA SER A 207 2.17 -9.34 -7.55
C SER A 207 2.49 -10.83 -7.37
N ILE A 208 2.88 -11.53 -8.44
CA ILE A 208 3.33 -12.93 -8.44
C ILE A 208 4.51 -13.18 -7.48
N GLU A 209 5.33 -12.16 -7.20
CA GLU A 209 6.44 -12.21 -6.27
C GLU A 209 6.05 -12.73 -4.89
N ARG A 210 4.81 -12.48 -4.46
CA ARG A 210 4.32 -12.91 -3.15
C ARG A 210 4.32 -14.43 -2.98
N TRP A 211 4.20 -15.17 -4.07
CA TRP A 211 4.33 -16.62 -4.10
C TRP A 211 5.71 -17.07 -4.54
N LEU A 212 6.32 -16.38 -5.53
CA LEU A 212 7.51 -16.88 -6.20
C LEU A 212 8.83 -16.50 -5.52
N LEU A 213 8.91 -15.35 -4.84
CA LEU A 213 10.17 -14.88 -4.28
C LEU A 213 10.43 -15.46 -2.88
N PRO A 214 11.66 -15.95 -2.60
CA PRO A 214 12.00 -16.51 -1.29
C PRO A 214 11.79 -15.56 -0.11
N GLY A 215 12.02 -14.25 -0.31
CA GLY A 215 11.79 -13.24 0.73
C GLY A 215 10.32 -13.19 1.14
N TYR A 216 9.40 -13.22 0.18
CA TYR A 216 7.97 -13.23 0.46
C TYR A 216 7.48 -14.58 0.99
N GLN A 217 7.97 -15.71 0.47
CA GLN A 217 7.63 -17.02 1.04
C GLN A 217 8.01 -17.11 2.53
N LYS A 218 9.13 -16.49 2.93
CA LYS A 218 9.51 -16.39 4.36
C LYS A 218 8.63 -15.42 5.13
N ALA A 219 8.37 -14.22 4.59
CA ALA A 219 7.52 -13.22 5.23
C ALA A 219 6.07 -13.73 5.46
N PHE A 220 5.57 -14.55 4.54
CA PHE A 220 4.25 -15.20 4.63
C PHE A 220 4.32 -16.66 5.09
N GLY A 221 5.45 -17.09 5.67
CA GLY A 221 5.72 -18.50 5.96
C GLY A 221 4.67 -19.14 6.87
N ARG A 222 4.09 -18.39 7.82
CA ARG A 222 2.98 -18.88 8.67
C ARG A 222 1.73 -19.21 7.86
N ILE A 223 1.41 -18.40 6.85
CA ILE A 223 0.26 -18.65 5.95
C ILE A 223 0.53 -19.89 5.11
N PHE A 224 1.73 -19.99 4.51
CA PHE A 224 2.10 -21.14 3.68
C PHE A 224 2.38 -22.43 4.47
N ALA A 225 2.52 -22.36 5.79
CA ALA A 225 2.58 -23.52 6.68
C ALA A 225 1.18 -23.96 7.19
N GLY A 226 0.09 -23.32 6.76
CA GLY A 226 -1.26 -23.58 7.27
C GLY A 226 -1.55 -22.97 8.65
N GLU A 227 -0.56 -22.32 9.27
CA GLU A 227 -0.64 -21.67 10.59
C GLU A 227 -1.03 -20.18 10.46
N TRP A 228 -1.98 -19.86 9.57
CA TRP A 228 -2.27 -18.48 9.19
C TRP A 228 -2.70 -17.57 10.37
N ARG A 229 -3.22 -18.14 11.46
CA ARG A 229 -3.57 -17.38 12.68
C ARG A 229 -2.35 -16.79 13.40
N ASP A 230 -1.18 -17.38 13.19
CA ASP A 230 0.08 -16.92 13.76
C ASP A 230 0.81 -15.95 12.82
N TYR A 231 0.21 -15.61 11.67
CA TYR A 231 0.71 -14.55 10.80
C TYR A 231 0.44 -13.18 11.43
N ASP A 232 1.52 -12.43 11.67
CA ASP A 232 1.46 -11.04 12.08
C ASP A 232 1.74 -10.12 10.87
N PRO A 233 0.76 -9.32 10.41
CA PRO A 233 0.95 -8.38 9.32
C PRO A 233 1.94 -7.27 9.67
N TRP A 234 2.23 -7.07 10.96
CA TRP A 234 3.16 -6.08 11.50
C TRP A 234 4.58 -6.62 11.73
N ASP A 235 4.87 -7.89 11.42
CA ASP A 235 6.25 -8.40 11.46
C ASP A 235 7.01 -7.97 10.20
N ALA A 236 8.12 -7.26 10.40
CA ALA A 236 8.98 -6.77 9.33
C ALA A 236 9.82 -7.87 8.68
N ALA A 237 9.89 -9.06 9.30
CA ALA A 237 10.79 -10.12 8.89
C ALA A 237 10.76 -10.41 7.39
N TYR A 238 11.94 -10.40 6.78
CA TYR A 238 12.21 -10.69 5.37
C TYR A 238 11.62 -9.71 4.34
N ARG A 239 10.74 -8.78 4.74
CA ARG A 239 10.12 -7.82 3.81
C ARG A 239 11.12 -6.86 3.17
N THR A 240 12.17 -6.49 3.90
CA THR A 240 13.26 -5.64 3.39
C THR A 240 14.25 -6.38 2.49
N SER A 241 14.15 -7.72 2.41
CA SER A 241 15.00 -8.56 1.56
C SER A 241 14.34 -8.91 0.22
N VAL A 242 13.16 -8.36 -0.07
CA VAL A 242 12.44 -8.59 -1.32
C VAL A 242 12.94 -7.60 -2.39
N HIS A 243 13.35 -8.16 -3.53
CA HIS A 243 13.63 -7.41 -4.75
C HIS A 243 12.64 -7.87 -5.82
N GLU A 244 11.67 -7.02 -6.15
CA GLU A 244 10.59 -7.34 -7.09
C GLU A 244 11.11 -7.73 -8.47
N PHE A 245 10.28 -8.42 -9.26
CA PHE A 245 10.65 -8.71 -10.64
C PHE A 245 10.76 -7.41 -11.44
N GLU A 246 11.71 -7.38 -12.38
CA GLU A 246 11.92 -6.22 -13.25
C GLU A 246 10.63 -5.88 -14.01
N SER A 247 10.10 -4.67 -13.79
CA SER A 247 8.87 -4.18 -14.42
C SER A 247 8.81 -2.65 -14.44
N ASP A 248 7.94 -2.11 -15.31
CA ASP A 248 7.69 -0.66 -15.39
C ASP A 248 6.85 -0.10 -14.22
N ALA A 249 6.29 -0.98 -13.38
CA ALA A 249 5.40 -0.64 -12.27
C ALA A 249 5.96 -1.00 -10.88
N GLY A 250 7.16 -1.60 -10.82
CA GLY A 250 7.75 -2.09 -9.58
C GLY A 250 8.15 -0.97 -8.60
N CYS A 251 8.25 -1.33 -7.32
CA CYS A 251 8.78 -0.47 -6.28
C CYS A 251 10.08 -1.07 -5.73
N SER A 252 11.17 -0.29 -5.74
CA SER A 252 12.47 -0.73 -5.22
C SER A 252 12.64 -0.48 -3.72
N ALA A 253 11.62 0.03 -3.03
CA ALA A 253 11.67 0.38 -1.62
C ALA A 253 10.68 -0.44 -0.80
N PHE A 254 11.14 -0.92 0.36
CA PHE A 254 10.23 -1.39 1.40
C PHE A 254 9.48 -0.19 2.00
N ARG A 255 8.14 -0.28 2.03
CA ARG A 255 7.24 0.73 2.59
C ARG A 255 6.37 0.06 3.66
N THR A 256 6.47 0.54 4.89
CA THR A 256 5.61 0.12 6.01
C THR A 256 4.17 0.54 5.78
N PHE A 257 3.97 1.76 5.29
CA PHE A 257 2.69 2.32 4.89
C PHE A 257 2.86 3.06 3.56
N GLN A 258 1.82 2.99 2.73
CA GLN A 258 1.60 4.01 1.71
C GLN A 258 0.81 5.17 2.32
N GLY A 259 0.96 6.35 1.74
CA GLY A 259 0.25 7.53 2.21
C GLY A 259 0.41 8.71 1.25
N TRP A 260 -0.47 9.69 1.42
CA TRP A 260 -0.44 10.93 0.65
C TRP A 260 -0.95 12.08 1.53
N THR A 261 -0.44 13.28 1.27
CA THR A 261 -0.88 14.50 1.94
C THR A 261 -1.95 15.18 1.10
N ALA A 262 -3.09 15.51 1.72
CA ALA A 262 -4.14 16.25 1.05
C ALA A 262 -3.70 17.70 0.81
N LEU A 263 -3.68 18.13 -0.45
CA LEU A 263 -3.44 19.53 -0.84
C LEU A 263 -4.73 20.31 -1.07
N SER A 264 -5.86 19.61 -1.14
CA SER A 264 -7.21 20.17 -1.24
C SER A 264 -8.14 19.44 -0.28
N GLU A 265 -9.29 20.06 0.00
CA GLU A 265 -10.40 19.40 0.68
C GLU A 265 -10.89 18.22 -0.17
N MET A 266 -11.30 17.13 0.48
CA MET A 266 -11.90 15.97 -0.19
C MET A 266 -13.17 15.59 0.55
N ARG A 267 -14.24 15.45 -0.23
CA ARG A 267 -15.56 15.05 0.24
C ARG A 267 -15.86 13.63 -0.21
N PRO A 268 -16.76 12.91 0.47
CA PRO A 268 -17.08 11.52 0.14
C PRO A 268 -17.40 11.28 -1.34
N GLU A 269 -18.04 12.25 -2.00
CA GLU A 269 -18.46 12.21 -3.41
C GLU A 269 -17.34 12.50 -4.43
N ASP A 270 -16.15 12.96 -3.99
CA ASP A 270 -15.09 13.42 -4.90
C ASP A 270 -14.28 12.28 -5.55
N GLY A 271 -14.74 11.03 -5.44
CA GLY A 271 -13.97 9.85 -5.89
C GLY A 271 -12.70 9.68 -5.06
N VAL A 272 -12.89 9.53 -3.75
CA VAL A 272 -11.82 9.41 -2.75
C VAL A 272 -11.25 8.01 -2.67
N LEU A 273 -10.12 7.88 -1.97
CA LEU A 273 -9.51 6.59 -1.67
C LEU A 273 -10.49 5.71 -0.87
N HIS A 274 -10.59 4.45 -1.28
CA HIS A 274 -11.21 3.38 -0.50
C HIS A 274 -10.13 2.37 -0.13
N VAL A 275 -10.27 1.72 1.03
CA VAL A 275 -9.40 0.60 1.43
C VAL A 275 -10.26 -0.53 1.97
N VAL A 276 -9.70 -1.73 2.01
CA VAL A 276 -10.21 -2.85 2.82
C VAL A 276 -9.43 -2.80 4.14
N PRO A 277 -10.00 -2.30 5.25
CA PRO A 277 -9.24 -2.04 6.48
C PRO A 277 -9.09 -3.32 7.33
N ILE A 278 -8.51 -4.35 6.69
CA ILE A 278 -8.25 -5.67 7.25
C ILE A 278 -6.84 -6.09 6.79
N PRO A 279 -5.78 -5.79 7.54
CA PRO A 279 -4.40 -6.14 7.17
C PRO A 279 -4.21 -7.62 6.83
N ASN A 280 -4.93 -8.49 7.55
CA ASN A 280 -4.87 -9.93 7.39
C ASN A 280 -5.60 -10.45 6.14
N ALA A 281 -6.25 -9.60 5.35
CA ALA A 281 -6.83 -9.98 4.07
C ALA A 281 -5.78 -10.54 3.08
N MET A 282 -4.49 -10.27 3.30
CA MET A 282 -3.42 -10.90 2.53
C MET A 282 -3.44 -12.43 2.63
N ALA A 283 -3.79 -13.01 3.78
CA ALA A 283 -3.91 -14.47 3.92
C ALA A 283 -4.97 -15.05 2.98
N HIS A 284 -6.10 -14.35 2.82
CA HIS A 284 -7.14 -14.74 1.89
C HIS A 284 -6.63 -14.69 0.44
N LEU A 285 -5.95 -13.62 0.04
CA LEU A 285 -5.40 -13.48 -1.32
C LEU A 285 -4.42 -14.61 -1.65
N LEU A 286 -3.49 -14.91 -0.73
CA LEU A 286 -2.45 -15.91 -0.95
C LEU A 286 -3.00 -17.34 -1.05
N LEU A 287 -3.95 -17.71 -0.18
CA LEU A 287 -4.57 -19.04 -0.18
C LEU A 287 -5.62 -19.21 -1.28
N ARG A 288 -6.28 -18.13 -1.72
CA ARG A 288 -7.27 -18.17 -2.81
C ARG A 288 -6.66 -18.69 -4.10
N ALA A 289 -5.43 -18.25 -4.41
CA ALA A 289 -4.70 -18.67 -5.60
C ALA A 289 -4.31 -20.16 -5.59
N LEU A 290 -4.32 -20.81 -4.42
CA LEU A 290 -3.97 -22.21 -4.25
C LEU A 290 -5.18 -23.16 -4.26
N GLN A 291 -6.41 -22.67 -4.41
CA GLN A 291 -7.59 -23.52 -4.50
C GLN A 291 -7.61 -24.34 -5.80
N ASP A 292 -8.34 -25.47 -5.80
CA ASP A 292 -8.38 -26.40 -6.93
C ASP A 292 -9.20 -25.90 -8.13
N ASP A 293 -9.99 -24.85 -7.94
CA ASP A 293 -10.72 -24.17 -9.01
C ASP A 293 -9.87 -23.12 -9.75
N VAL A 294 -8.62 -22.91 -9.33
CA VAL A 294 -7.65 -22.02 -10.02
C VAL A 294 -6.71 -22.85 -10.88
N ALA A 295 -6.49 -22.41 -12.12
CA ALA A 295 -5.62 -23.11 -13.06
C ALA A 295 -4.20 -23.30 -12.48
N PRO A 296 -3.50 -24.43 -12.79
CA PRO A 296 -2.20 -24.72 -12.20
C PRO A 296 -1.12 -23.66 -12.46
N ASP A 297 -1.22 -22.90 -13.55
CA ASP A 297 -0.29 -21.86 -13.98
C ASP A 297 -0.83 -20.44 -13.76
N ASP A 298 -1.92 -20.30 -12.99
CA ASP A 298 -2.56 -19.01 -12.68
C ASP A 298 -2.55 -18.71 -11.17
N LEU A 299 -2.44 -17.42 -10.85
CA LEU A 299 -2.51 -16.87 -9.51
C LEU A 299 -3.68 -15.86 -9.39
N CYS A 300 -4.83 -16.22 -9.99
CA CYS A 300 -6.03 -15.39 -10.05
C CYS A 300 -5.85 -14.07 -10.82
N GLY A 301 -5.04 -14.08 -11.89
CA GLY A 301 -4.77 -12.91 -12.73
C GLY A 301 -3.70 -11.95 -12.18
N ALA A 302 -2.91 -12.40 -11.19
CA ALA A 302 -1.73 -11.70 -10.68
C ALA A 302 -0.58 -11.59 -11.69
#